data_AF-A0A1B6HPE7-F1
#
_entry.id   AF-A0A1B6HPE7-F1
#
_cell.length_a   1.000
_cell.length_b   1.000
_cell.length_c   1.000
_cell.angle_alpha   90.00
_cell.angle_beta   90.00
_cell.angle_gamma   90.00
#
_symmetry.space_group_name_H-M   'P 1'
#
loop_
_entity.id
_entity.type
_entity.pdbx_description
1 polymer ?
#
loop_
_entity_poly.entity_id
_entity_poly.type
_entity_poly.pdbx_seq_one_letter_code
_entity_poly.pdbx_strand_id
1 'polypeptide(L)'
;HFDPIVQIVLKDQILASPFQKKLTVVTWHVDGRCKGKLETEKEYRIIDEILAKHNIDVACVEGVRYESHEISTNHYQWWYSVPNNNVLSVAFLINKQSRITLTNFHSQLNGLISADVFMHQKCIKLIGCHYSSNHTLYSQTTVALTQLLKSVSELSQIILFGMSDEIDDLVQVQKEVVAADKISKLKSVFLKNVACDFNL
;
A
#
# COMPACT_ATOMS: atom_id res chain seq x y z
N HIS A 1 18.90 -2.60 -6.49
CA HIS A 1 18.84 -2.46 -5.03
C HIS A 1 17.47 -2.97 -4.58
N PHE A 2 17.40 -3.88 -3.61
CA PHE A 2 16.16 -4.51 -3.15
C PHE A 2 15.86 -3.95 -1.76
N ASP A 3 14.85 -3.09 -1.65
CA ASP A 3 14.39 -2.61 -0.34
C ASP A 3 13.74 -3.77 0.43
N PRO A 4 13.86 -3.77 1.77
CA PRO A 4 13.31 -4.86 2.58
C PRO A 4 11.78 -4.91 2.45
N ILE A 5 11.28 -6.02 1.89
CA ILE A 5 9.86 -6.37 1.92
C ILE A 5 9.42 -6.50 3.38
N VAL A 6 8.58 -5.58 3.86
CA VAL A 6 7.92 -5.72 5.16
C VAL A 6 6.69 -6.60 4.99
N GLN A 7 6.82 -7.88 5.35
CA GLN A 7 5.73 -8.85 5.30
C GLN A 7 4.92 -8.82 6.59
N ILE A 8 3.64 -8.45 6.52
CA ILE A 8 2.70 -8.66 7.63
C ILE A 8 1.79 -9.85 7.31
N VAL A 9 1.80 -10.82 8.23
CA VAL A 9 0.95 -12.01 8.17
C VAL A 9 -0.23 -11.81 9.12
N LEU A 10 -1.42 -11.60 8.57
CA LEU A 10 -2.65 -11.57 9.37
C LEU A 10 -3.13 -13.01 9.59
N LYS A 11 -3.07 -13.47 10.84
CA LYS A 11 -3.64 -14.75 11.26
C LYS A 11 -5.08 -14.55 11.73
N ASP A 12 -6.00 -15.32 11.15
CA ASP A 12 -7.35 -15.48 11.70
C ASP A 12 -7.30 -16.34 12.96
N GLN A 13 -7.56 -15.73 14.13
CA GLN A 13 -7.63 -16.44 15.41
C GLN A 13 -9.03 -17.04 15.71
N ILE A 14 -9.90 -17.20 14.71
CA ILE A 14 -11.24 -17.73 14.95
C ILE A 14 -11.28 -19.21 14.55
N LEU A 15 -11.26 -20.04 15.59
CA LEU A 15 -11.54 -21.48 15.63
C LEU A 15 -10.55 -22.39 14.90
N ALA A 16 -10.27 -23.52 15.53
CA ALA A 16 -9.34 -24.59 15.16
C ALA A 16 -9.64 -25.21 13.78
N SER A 17 -9.40 -24.46 12.71
CA SER A 17 -9.37 -24.97 11.35
C SER A 17 -7.91 -25.22 10.95
N PRO A 18 -7.55 -26.43 10.46
CA PRO A 18 -6.23 -26.70 9.89
C PRO A 18 -5.94 -25.89 8.61
N PHE A 19 -6.91 -25.12 8.12
CA PHE A 19 -6.81 -24.26 6.94
C PHE A 19 -6.83 -22.76 7.31
N GLN A 20 -6.02 -22.33 8.29
CA GLN A 20 -5.79 -20.91 8.53
C GLN A 20 -5.12 -20.27 7.31
N LYS A 21 -5.94 -19.75 6.39
CA LYS A 21 -5.46 -18.93 5.29
C LYS A 21 -5.06 -17.58 5.83
N LYS A 22 -3.79 -17.25 5.62
CA LYS A 22 -3.17 -16.01 6.04
C LYS A 22 -3.27 -15.02 4.90
N LEU A 23 -3.60 -13.76 5.20
CA LEU A 23 -3.37 -12.68 4.26
C LEU A 23 -1.93 -12.22 4.38
N THR A 24 -1.20 -12.24 3.27
CA THR A 24 0.17 -11.76 3.18
C THR A 24 0.19 -10.41 2.47
N VAL A 25 0.55 -9.36 3.21
CA VAL A 25 0.63 -8.00 2.67
C VAL A 25 2.05 -7.45 2.74
N VAL A 26 2.42 -6.62 1.77
CA VAL A 26 3.71 -5.92 1.71
C VAL A 26 3.56 -4.48 1.22
N THR A 27 4.55 -3.64 1.52
CA THR A 27 4.73 -2.34 0.83
C THR A 27 6.12 -2.29 0.20
N TRP A 28 6.26 -1.53 -0.90
CA TRP A 28 7.50 -1.34 -1.62
C TRP A 28 7.55 0.07 -2.24
N HIS A 29 8.60 0.84 -1.94
CA HIS A 29 8.93 2.07 -2.65
C HIS A 29 9.77 1.85 -3.91
N VAL A 30 9.39 2.51 -4.99
CA VAL A 30 10.07 2.46 -6.29
C VAL A 30 10.44 3.88 -6.70
N ASP A 31 11.68 4.13 -7.10
CA ASP A 31 12.06 5.44 -7.60
C ASP A 31 11.75 5.58 -9.11
N GLY A 32 10.52 6.03 -9.40
CA GLY A 32 10.05 6.30 -10.75
C GLY A 32 10.51 7.64 -11.36
N ARG A 33 11.30 8.46 -10.66
CA ARG A 33 11.54 9.87 -11.05
C ARG A 33 12.38 10.06 -12.32
N CYS A 34 13.20 9.08 -12.69
CA CYS A 34 14.23 9.25 -13.73
C CYS A 34 14.19 8.20 -14.86
N LYS A 35 13.13 7.40 -14.96
CA LYS A 35 13.07 6.27 -15.90
C LYS A 35 12.29 6.60 -17.16
N GLY A 36 12.82 6.22 -18.32
CA GLY A 36 12.06 6.22 -19.56
C GLY A 36 11.03 5.09 -19.59
N LYS A 37 9.98 5.20 -20.42
CA LYS A 37 8.89 4.20 -20.54
C LYS A 37 9.34 2.74 -20.52
N LEU A 38 10.38 2.39 -21.29
CA LEU A 38 10.89 1.02 -21.40
C LEU A 38 11.50 0.50 -20.08
N GLU A 39 12.16 1.37 -19.32
CA GLU A 39 12.76 1.02 -18.03
C GLU A 39 11.67 0.84 -16.97
N THR A 40 10.65 1.69 -17.01
CA THR A 40 9.46 1.59 -16.17
C THR A 40 8.70 0.28 -16.40
N GLU A 41 8.48 -0.11 -17.66
CA GLU A 41 7.83 -1.40 -17.98
C GLU A 41 8.64 -2.61 -17.51
N LYS A 42 9.98 -2.57 -17.64
CA LYS A 42 10.87 -3.62 -17.12
C LYS A 42 10.78 -3.74 -15.61
N GLU A 43 10.74 -2.61 -14.91
CA GLU A 43 10.62 -2.57 -13.46
C GLU A 43 9.30 -3.18 -12.98
N TYR A 44 8.18 -2.90 -13.63
CA TYR A 44 6.89 -3.49 -13.26
C TYR A 44 6.86 -5.00 -13.41
N ARG A 45 7.55 -5.54 -14.43
CA ARG A 45 7.72 -7.00 -14.59
C ARG A 45 8.56 -7.59 -13.47
N ILE A 46 9.66 -6.91 -13.09
CA ILE A 46 10.50 -7.34 -11.97
C ILE A 46 9.70 -7.37 -10.66
N ILE A 47 8.87 -6.35 -10.40
CA ILE A 47 7.99 -6.29 -9.23
C ILE A 47 7.01 -7.48 -9.26
N ASP A 48 6.34 -7.72 -10.39
CA ASP A 48 5.39 -8.83 -10.57
C ASP A 48 6.04 -10.20 -10.28
N GLU A 49 7.22 -10.45 -10.83
CA GLU A 49 7.97 -11.71 -10.63
C GLU A 49 8.42 -11.90 -9.18
N ILE A 50 8.91 -10.85 -8.53
CA ILE A 50 9.36 -10.91 -7.13
C ILE A 50 8.18 -11.18 -6.21
N LEU A 51 7.08 -10.43 -6.35
CA LEU A 51 5.89 -10.63 -5.53
C LEU A 51 5.32 -12.05 -5.71
N ALA A 52 5.29 -12.55 -6.96
CA ALA A 52 4.83 -13.89 -7.27
C ALA A 52 5.72 -14.97 -6.64
N LYS A 53 7.05 -14.81 -6.72
CA LYS A 53 8.03 -15.71 -6.09
C LYS A 53 7.82 -15.83 -4.57
N HIS A 54 7.38 -14.74 -3.93
CA HIS A 54 7.10 -14.71 -2.49
C HIS A 54 5.65 -15.02 -2.12
N ASN A 55 4.80 -15.34 -3.11
CA ASN A 55 3.37 -15.63 -2.94
C ASN A 55 2.65 -14.56 -2.10
N ILE A 56 2.87 -13.28 -2.45
CA ILE A 56 2.23 -12.14 -1.79
C ILE A 56 0.78 -12.04 -2.25
N ASP A 57 -0.17 -11.78 -1.35
CA ASP A 57 -1.58 -11.62 -1.71
C ASP A 57 -1.88 -10.18 -2.16
N VAL A 58 -1.40 -9.21 -1.37
CA VAL A 58 -1.56 -7.76 -1.61
C VAL A 58 -0.21 -7.07 -1.48
N ALA A 59 0.15 -6.24 -2.44
CA ALA A 59 1.24 -5.29 -2.28
C ALA A 59 0.76 -3.85 -2.43
N CYS A 60 1.34 -2.93 -1.67
CA CYS A 60 1.24 -1.50 -1.90
C CYS A 60 2.57 -1.02 -2.50
N VAL A 61 2.55 -0.45 -3.69
CA VAL A 61 3.76 0.05 -4.35
C VAL A 61 3.67 1.57 -4.46
N GLU A 62 4.69 2.25 -3.97
CA GLU A 62 4.79 3.70 -3.92
C GLU A 62 5.84 4.21 -4.91
N GLY A 63 5.75 5.49 -5.31
CA GLY A 63 6.75 6.09 -6.20
C GLY A 63 6.62 5.64 -7.67
N VAL A 64 5.45 5.11 -8.04
CA VAL A 64 5.18 4.62 -9.39
C VAL A 64 4.92 5.79 -10.34
N ARG A 65 5.62 5.86 -11.48
CA ARG A 65 5.38 6.85 -12.54
C ARG A 65 4.59 6.25 -13.69
N TYR A 66 3.43 6.80 -14.02
CA TYR A 66 2.57 6.24 -15.06
C TYR A 66 2.54 7.11 -16.32
N GLU A 67 2.76 6.49 -17.48
CA GLU A 67 2.89 7.18 -18.78
C GLU A 67 1.83 6.71 -19.80
N SER A 68 0.57 6.61 -19.37
CA SER A 68 -0.65 6.46 -20.21
C SER A 68 -1.07 5.07 -20.73
N HIS A 69 -0.46 3.96 -20.28
CA HIS A 69 -0.86 2.61 -20.72
C HIS A 69 -1.23 1.72 -19.54
N GLU A 70 -2.34 0.97 -19.66
CA GLU A 70 -2.77 -0.01 -18.66
C GLU A 70 -1.59 -0.94 -18.30
N ILE A 71 -1.23 -0.98 -17.01
CA ILE A 71 -0.16 -1.86 -16.53
C ILE A 71 -0.70 -3.29 -16.54
N SER A 72 -0.26 -4.06 -17.52
CA SER A 72 -0.57 -5.49 -17.62
C SER A 72 0.66 -6.30 -17.23
N THR A 73 0.52 -7.05 -16.14
CA THR A 73 1.54 -8.00 -15.65
C THR A 73 0.92 -9.38 -15.52
N ASN A 74 1.72 -10.42 -15.34
CA ASN A 74 1.24 -11.80 -15.41
C ASN A 74 0.44 -12.18 -14.16
N HIS A 75 0.97 -11.87 -12.97
CA HIS A 75 0.49 -12.43 -11.71
C HIS A 75 -0.39 -11.46 -10.92
N TYR A 76 -0.19 -10.15 -11.07
CA TYR A 76 -0.91 -9.14 -10.29
C TYR A 76 -1.83 -8.26 -11.13
N GLN A 77 -2.96 -7.87 -10.55
CA GLN A 77 -3.83 -6.80 -11.04
C GLN A 77 -3.46 -5.51 -10.32
N TRP A 78 -3.24 -4.44 -11.08
CA TRP A 78 -2.79 -3.15 -10.57
C TRP A 78 -3.98 -2.20 -10.41
N TRP A 79 -4.08 -1.58 -9.23
CA TRP A 79 -5.09 -0.60 -8.86
C TRP A 79 -4.40 0.66 -8.37
N TYR A 80 -4.41 1.72 -9.17
CA TYR A 80 -3.58 2.90 -8.94
C TYR A 80 -4.40 4.17 -9.10
N SER A 81 -3.91 5.28 -8.51
CA SER A 81 -4.49 6.58 -8.79
C SER A 81 -4.19 6.97 -10.24
N VAL A 82 -5.20 7.34 -11.02
CA VAL A 82 -4.98 7.88 -12.37
C VAL A 82 -4.20 9.19 -12.22
N PRO A 83 -2.97 9.29 -12.74
CA PRO A 83 -2.19 10.49 -12.56
C PRO A 83 -2.63 11.59 -13.52
N ASN A 84 -2.56 12.83 -13.04
CA ASN A 84 -2.08 13.91 -13.87
C ASN A 84 -0.61 13.62 -14.21
N ASN A 85 -0.26 13.67 -15.50
CA ASN A 85 1.08 13.35 -16.01
C ASN A 85 2.20 13.92 -15.12
N ASN A 86 3.22 13.10 -14.81
CA ASN A 86 4.43 13.42 -14.05
C ASN A 86 4.35 13.42 -12.50
N VAL A 87 3.29 12.91 -11.88
CA VAL A 87 3.24 12.74 -10.42
C VAL A 87 3.47 11.29 -10.03
N LEU A 88 4.36 11.06 -9.06
CA LEU A 88 4.55 9.76 -8.43
C LEU A 88 3.26 9.32 -7.73
N SER A 89 2.92 8.05 -7.88
CA SER A 89 1.65 7.48 -7.44
C SER A 89 1.84 6.30 -6.51
N VAL A 90 0.74 5.91 -5.86
CA VAL A 90 0.57 4.67 -5.11
C VAL A 90 -0.31 3.71 -5.89
N ALA A 91 0.04 2.42 -5.86
CA ALA A 91 -0.73 1.34 -6.43
C ALA A 91 -0.95 0.20 -5.41
N PHE A 92 -2.13 -0.43 -5.44
CA PHE A 92 -2.35 -1.75 -4.89
C PHE A 92 -2.19 -2.81 -5.98
N LEU A 93 -1.42 -3.85 -5.70
CA LEU A 93 -1.23 -5.01 -6.55
C LEU A 93 -1.92 -6.20 -5.87
N ILE A 94 -2.89 -6.78 -6.56
CA ILE A 94 -3.69 -7.91 -6.06
C ILE A 94 -3.33 -9.15 -6.87
N ASN A 95 -2.88 -10.20 -6.18
CA ASN A 95 -2.53 -11.45 -6.84
C ASN A 95 -3.78 -12.07 -7.48
N LYS A 96 -3.75 -12.29 -8.79
CA LYS A 96 -4.87 -12.82 -9.58
C LYS A 96 -5.27 -14.24 -9.18
N GLN A 97 -4.36 -15.00 -8.58
CA GLN A 97 -4.59 -16.35 -8.09
C GLN A 97 -5.03 -16.39 -6.62
N SER A 98 -4.97 -15.25 -5.92
CA SER A 98 -5.46 -15.17 -4.55
C SER A 98 -6.99 -15.27 -4.53
N ARG A 99 -7.54 -15.68 -3.38
CA ARG A 99 -8.99 -15.73 -3.17
C ARG A 99 -9.54 -14.43 -2.59
N ILE A 100 -8.83 -13.33 -2.81
CA ILE A 100 -9.22 -12.02 -2.28
C ILE A 100 -9.86 -11.19 -3.39
N THR A 101 -10.82 -10.37 -3.00
CA THR A 101 -11.46 -9.43 -3.93
C THR A 101 -11.23 -8.03 -3.42
N LEU A 102 -10.76 -7.15 -4.29
CA LEU A 102 -10.66 -5.71 -4.03
C LEU A 102 -11.92 -5.02 -4.55
N THR A 103 -12.54 -4.20 -3.72
CA THR A 103 -13.73 -3.40 -4.04
C THR A 103 -13.62 -2.00 -3.45
N ASN A 104 -14.54 -1.09 -3.81
CA ASN A 104 -14.59 0.27 -3.26
C ASN A 104 -13.24 1.00 -3.35
N PHE A 105 -12.58 0.86 -4.51
CA PHE A 105 -11.33 1.55 -4.79
C PHE A 105 -11.59 3.05 -4.94
N HIS A 106 -10.90 3.86 -4.15
CA HIS A 106 -10.97 5.31 -4.20
C HIS A 106 -9.57 5.90 -4.24
N SER A 107 -9.36 6.81 -5.19
CA SER A 107 -8.19 7.67 -5.28
C SER A 107 -8.61 9.08 -4.89
N GLN A 108 -8.09 9.61 -3.78
CA GLN A 108 -8.48 10.93 -3.27
C GLN A 108 -7.47 12.02 -3.66
N LEU A 109 -6.19 11.67 -3.75
CA LEU A 109 -5.06 12.52 -4.16
C LEU A 109 -4.01 11.64 -4.87
N ASN A 110 -3.07 12.22 -5.63
CA ASN A 110 -2.02 11.46 -6.35
C ASN A 110 -1.16 10.58 -5.43
N GLY A 111 -1.20 10.80 -4.11
CA GLY A 111 -0.49 10.01 -3.10
C GLY A 111 -1.40 9.38 -2.03
N LEU A 112 -2.72 9.29 -2.22
CA LEU A 112 -3.61 8.62 -1.25
C LEU A 112 -4.69 7.80 -1.96
N ILE A 113 -4.60 6.48 -1.77
CA ILE A 113 -5.57 5.50 -2.26
C ILE A 113 -6.15 4.69 -1.12
N SER A 114 -7.36 4.20 -1.30
CA SER A 114 -7.99 3.26 -0.37
C SER A 114 -8.86 2.26 -1.10
N ALA A 115 -9.02 1.08 -0.51
CA ALA A 115 -9.88 0.03 -1.03
C ALA A 115 -10.32 -0.90 0.08
N ASP A 116 -11.33 -1.71 -0.18
CA ASP A 116 -11.76 -2.78 0.71
C ASP A 116 -11.28 -4.11 0.12
N VAL A 117 -10.64 -4.94 0.93
CA VAL A 117 -10.27 -6.32 0.55
C VAL A 117 -11.11 -7.31 1.34
N PHE A 118 -11.76 -8.20 0.61
CA PHE A 118 -12.57 -9.27 1.16
C PHE A 118 -11.81 -10.59 1.14
N MET A 119 -11.70 -11.22 2.30
CA MET A 119 -11.11 -12.55 2.46
C MET A 119 -11.93 -13.35 3.48
N HIS A 120 -12.52 -14.49 3.06
CA HIS A 120 -13.28 -15.42 3.92
C HIS A 120 -14.29 -14.72 4.85
N GLN A 121 -15.14 -13.84 4.30
CA GLN A 121 -16.15 -13.05 5.03
C GLN A 121 -15.62 -11.92 5.91
N LYS A 122 -14.31 -11.65 5.89
CA LYS A 122 -13.73 -10.45 6.53
C LYS A 122 -13.49 -9.38 5.49
N CYS A 123 -13.90 -8.16 5.83
CA CYS A 123 -13.57 -6.95 5.09
C CYS A 123 -12.42 -6.24 5.82
N ILE A 124 -11.35 -5.96 5.09
CA ILE A 124 -10.19 -5.22 5.58
C ILE A 124 -10.05 -3.96 4.73
N LYS A 125 -10.01 -2.79 5.39
CA LYS A 125 -9.73 -1.53 4.71
C LYS A 125 -8.23 -1.44 4.42
N LEU A 126 -7.86 -1.31 3.16
CA LEU A 126 -6.52 -0.95 2.74
C LEU A 126 -6.44 0.55 2.53
N ILE A 127 -5.39 1.17 3.03
CA ILE A 127 -5.07 2.58 2.79
C ILE A 127 -3.60 2.64 2.40
N GLY A 128 -3.30 3.17 1.22
CA GLY A 128 -1.95 3.36 0.73
C GLY A 128 -1.68 4.84 0.59
N CYS A 129 -0.58 5.31 1.19
CA CYS A 129 -0.15 6.69 1.08
C CYS A 129 1.28 6.81 0.57
N HIS A 130 1.54 7.85 -0.21
CA HIS A 130 2.86 8.31 -0.60
C HIS A 130 2.96 9.78 -0.27
N TYR A 131 3.85 10.11 0.66
CA TYR A 131 4.10 11.47 1.05
C TYR A 131 5.03 12.16 0.04
N SER A 132 4.58 13.29 -0.48
CA SER A 132 5.43 14.14 -1.32
C SER A 132 6.42 14.89 -0.46
N SER A 133 7.64 15.09 -0.96
CA SER A 133 8.61 16.04 -0.39
C SER A 133 8.15 17.50 -0.49
N ASN A 134 7.08 17.79 -1.24
CA ASN A 134 6.45 19.09 -1.25
C ASN A 134 5.55 19.24 0.00
N HIS A 135 5.92 20.17 0.90
CA HIS A 135 5.19 20.42 2.15
C HIS A 135 3.69 20.66 1.97
N THR A 136 3.25 21.36 0.93
CA THR A 136 1.83 21.61 0.70
C THR A 136 1.08 20.31 0.38
N LEU A 137 1.64 19.48 -0.50
CA LEU A 137 1.07 18.18 -0.86
C LEU A 137 1.14 17.20 0.31
N TYR A 138 2.19 17.28 1.12
CA TYR A 138 2.33 16.55 2.37
C TYR A 138 1.18 16.86 3.32
N SER A 139 0.98 18.13 3.68
CA SER A 139 -0.08 18.55 4.60
C SER A 139 -1.48 18.18 4.08
N GLN A 140 -1.73 18.32 2.78
CA GLN A 140 -2.99 17.91 2.17
C GLN A 140 -3.23 16.39 2.31
N THR A 141 -2.19 15.58 2.09
CA THR A 141 -2.25 14.13 2.26
C THR A 141 -2.52 13.74 3.71
N THR A 142 -1.88 14.41 4.67
CA THR A 142 -2.13 14.19 6.11
C THR A 142 -3.57 14.53 6.52
N VAL A 143 -4.10 15.66 6.06
CA VAL A 143 -5.50 16.05 6.34
C VAL A 143 -6.48 15.05 5.73
N ALA A 144 -6.27 14.66 4.47
CA ALA A 144 -7.12 13.69 3.78
C ALA A 144 -7.08 12.31 4.45
N LEU A 145 -5.88 11.83 4.82
CA LEU A 145 -5.70 10.58 5.55
C LEU A 145 -6.44 10.60 6.90
N THR A 146 -6.30 11.71 7.64
CA THR A 146 -6.98 11.88 8.93
C THR A 146 -8.49 11.84 8.77
N GLN A 147 -9.04 12.52 7.75
CA GLN A 147 -10.47 12.50 7.45
C GLN A 147 -10.95 11.10 7.05
N LEU A 148 -10.19 10.40 6.20
CA LEU A 148 -10.47 9.03 5.79
C LEU A 148 -10.52 8.10 7.00
N LEU A 149 -9.50 8.12 7.86
CA LEU A 149 -9.45 7.31 9.08
C LEU A 149 -10.62 7.60 10.01
N LYS A 150 -11.00 8.88 10.18
CA LYS A 150 -12.17 9.29 10.98
C LYS A 150 -13.51 8.82 10.40
N SER A 151 -13.58 8.50 9.11
CA SER A 151 -14.79 8.02 8.43
C SER A 151 -14.96 6.50 8.46
N VAL A 152 -13.89 5.75 8.74
CA VAL A 152 -13.94 4.29 8.79
C VAL A 152 -14.64 3.84 10.07
N SER A 153 -15.50 2.81 9.96
CA SER A 153 -16.21 2.23 11.10
C SER A 153 -15.22 1.66 12.13
N GLU A 154 -15.52 1.85 13.42
CA GLU A 154 -14.64 1.49 14.54
C GLU A 154 -14.37 -0.01 14.70
N LEU A 155 -15.22 -0.83 14.07
CA LEU A 155 -15.11 -2.29 14.05
C LEU A 155 -14.22 -2.79 12.89
N SER A 156 -13.82 -1.90 11.99
CA SER A 156 -13.06 -2.27 10.79
C SER A 156 -11.63 -2.64 11.14
N GLN A 157 -11.10 -3.64 10.42
CA GLN A 157 -9.66 -3.87 10.38
C GLN A 157 -9.08 -2.97 9.29
N ILE A 158 -8.03 -2.23 9.62
CA ILE A 158 -7.37 -1.32 8.69
C ILE A 158 -5.91 -1.72 8.56
N ILE A 159 -5.44 -1.79 7.31
CA ILE A 159 -4.03 -1.87 6.96
C ILE A 159 -3.64 -0.55 6.29
N LEU A 160 -2.76 0.19 6.96
CA LEU A 160 -2.16 1.41 6.42
C LEU A 160 -0.76 1.10 5.88
N PHE A 161 -0.51 1.43 4.62
CA PHE A 161 0.78 1.32 3.94
C PHE A 161 1.34 2.72 3.68
N GLY A 162 2.63 2.91 3.91
CA GLY A 162 3.34 4.13 3.56
C GLY A 162 4.86 4.05 3.82
N MET A 163 5.63 4.79 3.02
CA MET A 163 7.01 5.16 3.32
C MET A 163 7.08 6.12 4.48
N SER A 164 8.08 5.91 5.33
CA SER A 164 8.17 6.51 6.65
C SER A 164 9.51 7.19 6.86
N ASP A 165 9.84 8.15 6.01
CA ASP A 165 10.95 9.07 6.27
C ASP A 165 10.63 9.95 7.50
N GLU A 166 9.33 10.11 7.81
CA GLU A 166 8.79 10.86 8.95
C GLU A 166 7.83 9.96 9.78
N ILE A 167 8.40 8.91 10.42
CA ILE A 167 7.68 7.99 11.33
C ILE A 167 6.82 8.75 12.35
N ASP A 168 7.30 9.90 12.81
CA ASP A 168 6.67 10.63 13.91
C ASP A 168 5.28 11.17 13.56
N ASP A 169 5.04 11.60 12.33
CA ASP A 169 3.75 12.18 11.92
C ASP A 169 2.69 11.13 11.62
N LEU A 170 3.06 10.02 10.98
CA LEU A 170 2.15 8.88 10.78
C LEU A 170 1.80 8.20 12.10
N VAL A 171 2.78 8.09 13.01
CA VAL A 171 2.56 7.64 14.39
C VAL A 171 1.70 8.66 15.15
N GLN A 172 1.86 9.96 14.91
CA GLN A 172 1.03 11.00 15.51
C GLN A 172 -0.42 10.93 15.01
N VAL A 173 -0.66 10.79 13.70
CA VAL A 173 -2.01 10.56 13.15
C VAL A 173 -2.62 9.28 13.72
N GLN A 174 -1.83 8.21 13.81
CA GLN A 174 -2.27 6.97 14.45
C GLN A 174 -2.64 7.20 15.93
N LYS A 175 -1.81 7.92 16.69
CA LYS A 175 -2.08 8.26 18.10
C LYS A 175 -3.34 9.12 18.25
N GLU A 176 -3.53 10.12 17.41
CA GLU A 176 -4.72 11.00 17.44
C GLU A 176 -6.00 10.24 17.13
N VAL A 177 -5.94 9.32 16.16
CA VAL A 177 -7.10 8.50 15.77
C VAL A 177 -7.41 7.42 16.81
N VAL A 178 -6.38 6.82 17.43
CA VAL A 178 -6.53 5.85 18.52
C VAL A 178 -6.99 6.53 19.81
N ALA A 179 -6.45 7.70 20.15
CA ALA A 179 -6.86 8.47 21.33
C ALA A 179 -8.29 9.01 21.23
N ALA A 180 -8.84 9.11 20.02
CA ALA A 180 -10.25 9.42 19.80
C ALA A 180 -11.19 8.21 20.01
N ASP A 181 -10.69 7.06 20.48
CA ASP A 181 -11.40 5.77 20.70
C ASP A 181 -12.08 5.17 19.45
N LYS A 182 -11.80 5.72 18.26
CA LYS A 182 -12.53 5.35 17.04
C LYS A 182 -12.00 4.11 16.33
N ILE A 183 -10.79 3.61 16.59
CA ILE A 183 -10.25 2.47 15.82
C ILE A 183 -9.52 1.50 16.73
N SER A 184 -10.25 0.47 17.18
CA SER A 184 -9.71 -0.56 18.08
C SER A 184 -8.73 -1.54 17.42
N LYS A 185 -8.67 -1.58 16.07
CA LYS A 185 -7.94 -2.62 15.29
C LYS A 185 -7.14 -2.05 14.10
N LEU A 186 -6.44 -0.94 14.31
CA LEU A 186 -5.51 -0.41 13.30
C LEU A 186 -4.20 -1.22 13.29
N LYS A 187 -3.82 -1.73 12.11
CA LYS A 187 -2.49 -2.29 11.87
C LYS A 187 -1.77 -1.44 10.83
N SER A 188 -0.59 -0.95 11.19
CA SER A 188 0.24 -0.18 10.28
C SER A 188 1.40 -1.02 9.76
N VAL A 189 1.67 -0.90 8.46
CA VAL A 189 2.82 -1.48 7.76
C VAL A 189 3.65 -0.31 7.27
N PHE A 190 4.77 -0.03 7.93
CA PHE A 190 5.68 1.05 7.54
C PHE A 190 6.99 0.47 7.04
N LEU A 191 7.50 1.00 5.93
CA LEU A 191 8.91 0.83 5.57
C LEU A 191 9.73 1.71 6.51
N LYS A 192 10.62 1.12 7.31
CA LYS A 192 11.74 1.89 7.85
C LYS A 192 12.77 2.01 6.73
N ASN A 193 13.22 3.24 6.44
CA ASN A 193 14.41 3.45 5.62
C ASN A 193 15.54 2.62 6.21
N VAL A 194 15.89 1.53 5.52
CA VAL A 194 17.18 0.91 5.68
C VAL A 194 18.01 1.48 4.54
N ALA A 195 18.67 2.60 4.81
CA ALA A 195 19.73 3.07 3.94
C ALA A 195 20.80 1.97 3.89
N CYS A 196 20.81 1.20 2.81
CA CYS A 196 21.92 0.33 2.48
C CYS A 196 22.74 1.06 1.42
N ASP A 197 23.90 1.58 1.81
CA ASP A 197 24.94 1.95 0.85
C ASP A 197 25.37 0.71 0.07
N PHE A 198 25.47 0.82 -1.25
CA PHE A 198 26.31 -0.09 -2.03
C PHE A 198 27.15 0.71 -3.02
N ASN A 199 28.47 0.66 -2.79
CA ASN A 199 29.46 0.87 -3.84
C ASN A 199 29.32 -0.28 -4.86
N LEU A 200 29.19 0.10 -6.14
CA LEU A 200 29.44 -0.79 -7.28
C LEU A 200 30.94 -1.04 -7.44
#